data_AF-A0A950XHW9-F1
#
_entry.id   AF-A0A950XHW9-F1
#
_cell.length_a   1.000
_cell.length_b   1.000
_cell.length_c   1.000
_cell.angle_alpha   90.00
_cell.angle_beta   90.00
_cell.angle_gamma   90.00
#
_symmetry.space_group_name_H-M   'P 1'
#
loop_
_entity.id
_entity.type
_entity.pdbx_description
1 polymer ?
#
loop_
_entity_poly.entity_id
_entity_poly.type
_entity_poly.pdbx_seq_one_letter_code
_entity_poly.pdbx_strand_id
1 'polypeptide(L)' 'DRAWVEQARAALKCPATEVVLSSIRNPMGPRRFLSNVLHSLQYTRYRIDRVPRYELIRCGLDVPEIGASYTGLPAAGP' A
#
# COMPACT_ATOMS: atom_id res chain seq x y z
N ASP A 1 -15.15 -4.23 0.62
CA ASP A 1 -15.16 -5.05 1.87
C ASP A 1 -14.30 -4.45 2.97
N ARG A 2 -14.70 -4.66 4.23
CA ARG A 2 -13.95 -4.15 5.41
C ARG A 2 -12.53 -4.74 5.49
N ALA A 3 -12.36 -6.02 5.18
CA ALA A 3 -11.04 -6.68 5.10
C ALA A 3 -10.07 -5.94 4.18
N TRP A 4 -10.54 -5.60 2.98
CA TRP A 4 -9.73 -4.93 1.97
C TRP A 4 -9.27 -3.54 2.44
N VAL A 5 -10.14 -2.78 3.12
CA VAL A 5 -9.79 -1.45 3.66
C VAL A 5 -8.71 -1.54 4.74
N GLU A 6 -8.78 -2.55 5.62
CA GLU A 6 -7.78 -2.75 6.67
C GLU A 6 -6.44 -3.21 6.10
N GLN A 7 -6.45 -4.08 5.08
CA GLN A 7 -5.25 -4.45 4.35
C GLN A 7 -4.64 -3.23 3.63
N ALA A 8 -5.46 -2.39 3.01
CA ALA A 8 -5.00 -1.15 2.39
C ALA A 8 -4.38 -0.19 3.41
N ARG A 9 -5.01 -0.02 4.58
CA ARG A 9 -4.46 0.79 5.68
C ARG A 9 -3.12 0.26 6.17
N ALA A 10 -2.96 -1.07 6.27
CA ALA A 10 -1.70 -1.71 6.63
C ALA A 10 -0.64 -1.53 5.53
N ALA A 11 -0.98 -1.74 4.26
CA ALA A 11 -0.07 -1.58 3.12
C ALA A 11 0.49 -0.16 2.98
N LEU A 12 -0.28 0.86 3.38
CA LEU A 12 0.16 2.26 3.36
C LEU A 12 1.31 2.56 4.35
N LYS A 13 1.56 1.68 5.34
CA LYS A 13 2.66 1.82 6.32
C LYS A 13 3.99 1.27 5.81
N CYS A 14 4.03 0.80 4.57
CA CYS A 14 5.28 0.29 4.01
C CYS A 14 6.30 1.41 3.81
N PRO A 15 7.56 1.23 4.23
CA PRO A 15 8.57 2.29 4.18
C PRO A 15 8.75 2.90 2.77
N ALA A 16 8.71 2.07 1.73
CA ALA A 16 8.79 2.54 0.34
C ALA A 16 7.58 3.42 -0.03
N THR A 17 6.37 3.00 0.35
CA THR A 17 5.14 3.79 0.17
C THR A 17 5.22 5.10 0.94
N GLU A 18 5.61 5.06 2.20
CA GLU A 18 5.67 6.22 3.08
C GLU A 18 6.64 7.28 2.54
N VAL A 19 7.80 6.88 2.03
CA VAL A 19 8.76 7.81 1.43
C VAL A 19 8.14 8.52 0.22
N VAL A 20 7.50 7.79 -0.68
CA VAL A 20 6.82 8.39 -1.85
C VAL A 20 5.66 9.28 -1.42
N LEU A 21 4.84 8.84 -0.47
CA LEU A 21 3.73 9.64 0.06
C LEU A 21 4.24 10.91 0.77
N SER A 22 5.36 10.83 1.49
CA SER A 22 5.98 11.97 2.15
C SER A 22 6.49 13.00 1.14
N SER A 23 6.90 12.58 -0.05
CA SER A 23 7.35 13.45 -1.13
C SER A 23 6.22 14.34 -1.68
N ILE A 24 4.97 13.86 -1.59
CA ILE A 24 3.77 14.53 -2.13
C ILE A 24 2.95 15.23 -1.04
N ARG A 25 2.81 14.62 0.14
CA ARG A 25 1.87 15.07 1.18
C ARG A 25 2.47 16.06 2.17
N ASN A 26 3.77 15.99 2.40
CA ASN A 26 4.39 16.80 3.44
C ASN A 26 4.77 18.20 2.91
N PRO A 27 4.84 19.23 3.78
CA PRO A 27 5.17 20.59 3.36
C PRO A 27 6.46 20.69 2.53
N MET A 28 6.46 21.51 1.48
CA MET A 28 7.61 21.65 0.58
C MET A 28 8.63 22.67 1.11
N GLY A 29 9.61 22.19 1.88
CA GLY A 29 10.78 22.98 2.27
C GLY A 29 11.98 22.74 1.35
N PRO A 30 13.05 23.56 1.44
CA PRO A 30 14.21 23.47 0.55
C PRO A 30 14.91 22.10 0.59
N ARG A 31 15.02 21.48 1.77
CA ARG A 31 15.58 20.12 1.91
C ARG A 31 14.73 19.07 1.18
N ARG A 32 13.40 19.15 1.28
CA ARG A 32 12.50 18.18 0.66
C ARG A 32 12.39 18.41 -0.84
N PHE A 33 12.42 19.65 -1.30
CA PHE A 33 12.51 19.98 -2.72
C PHE A 33 13.74 19.32 -3.35
N LEU A 34 14.92 19.52 -2.76
CA LEU A 34 16.15 18.90 -3.26
C LEU A 34 16.08 17.36 -3.22
N SER A 35 15.57 16.79 -2.12
CA SER A 35 15.36 15.33 -2.03
C SER A 35 14.43 14.80 -3.12
N ASN A 36 13.31 15.49 -3.38
CA ASN A 36 12.35 15.09 -4.41
C ASN A 36 12.96 15.16 -5.81
N VAL A 37 13.79 16.16 -6.10
CA VAL A 37 14.49 16.28 -7.39
C VAL A 37 15.49 15.13 -7.57
N LEU A 38 16.32 14.87 -6.55
CA LEU A 38 17.32 13.79 -6.59
C LEU A 38 16.69 12.40 -6.75
N HIS A 39 15.56 12.15 -6.09
CA HIS A 39 14.89 10.84 -6.08
C HIS A 39 13.70 10.75 -7.06
N SER A 40 13.51 11.76 -7.92
CA SER A 40 12.34 11.88 -8.81
C SER A 40 12.11 10.64 -9.68
N LEU A 41 13.16 10.08 -10.27
CA LEU A 41 13.09 8.87 -11.08
C LEU A 41 12.66 7.64 -10.28
N GLN A 42 13.07 7.53 -9.02
CA GLN A 42 12.69 6.41 -8.16
C GLN A 42 11.22 6.54 -7.73
N TYR A 43 10.80 7.73 -7.31
CA TYR A 43 9.44 7.98 -6.85
C TYR A 43 8.40 7.81 -7.98
N THR A 44 8.72 8.25 -9.20
CA THR A 44 7.83 8.10 -10.36
C THR A 44 7.68 6.67 -10.85
N ARG A 45 8.69 5.82 -10.62
CA ARG A 45 8.64 4.38 -10.96
C ARG A 45 7.86 3.57 -9.93
N TYR A 46 7.68 4.08 -8.71
CA TYR A 46 6.97 3.36 -7.66
C TYR A 46 5.49 3.21 -8.00
N ARG A 47 4.99 1.97 -7.98
CA ARG A 47 3.60 1.61 -8.29
C ARG A 47 3.00 0.86 -7.12
N ILE A 48 1.99 1.45 -6.50
CA ILE A 48 1.14 0.80 -5.51
C ILE A 48 0.14 -0.06 -6.28
N ASP A 49 0.09 -1.35 -5.97
CA ASP A 49 -0.86 -2.28 -6.60
C ASP A 49 -2.29 -2.03 -6.09
N ARG A 50 -3.29 -2.34 -6.93
CA ARG A 50 -4.71 -2.25 -6.55
C ARG A 50 -5.09 -3.32 -5.53
N VAL A 51 -4.35 -4.42 -5.49
CA VAL A 51 -4.52 -5.51 -4.52
C VAL A 51 -3.52 -5.31 -3.37
N PRO A 52 -3.98 -4.85 -2.18
CA PRO A 52 -3.09 -4.50 -1.07
C PRO A 52 -2.22 -5.66 -0.57
N ARG A 53 -2.72 -6.89 -0.72
CA ARG A 53 -2.01 -8.11 -0.32
C ARG A 53 -0.61 -8.22 -0.92
N TYR A 54 -0.40 -7.81 -2.16
CA TYR A 54 0.92 -7.87 -2.79
C TYR A 54 1.91 -6.89 -2.16
N GLU A 55 1.45 -5.70 -1.78
CA GLU A 55 2.30 -4.71 -1.14
C GLU A 55 2.66 -5.14 0.30
N LEU A 56 1.71 -5.75 1.02
CA LEU A 56 1.97 -6.35 2.34
C LEU A 56 3.04 -7.45 2.28
N ILE A 57 2.93 -8.36 1.31
CA ILE A 57 3.92 -9.44 1.10
C ILE A 57 5.29 -8.86 0.74
N ARG A 58 5.36 -7.89 -0.19
CA ARG A 58 6.61 -7.22 -0.59
C ARG A 58 7.33 -6.59 0.60
N CYS A 59 6.56 -6.10 1.56
CA CYS A 59 6.99 -5.32 2.69
C CYS A 59 7.23 -6.17 3.96
N GLY A 60 6.82 -7.45 3.93
CA GLY A 60 6.90 -8.33 5.10
C GLY A 60 5.94 -7.93 6.23
N LEU A 61 4.88 -7.18 5.92
CA LEU A 61 3.87 -6.80 6.91
C LEU A 61 2.81 -7.89 7.03
N ASP A 62 2.25 -8.00 8.24
CA ASP A 62 1.17 -8.93 8.52
C ASP A 62 -0.09 -8.59 7.70
N VAL A 63 -0.79 -9.62 7.23
CA VAL A 63 -1.97 -9.47 6.37
C VAL A 63 -3.23 -9.57 7.23
N PRO A 64 -3.94 -8.46 7.49
CA PRO A 64 -5.16 -8.53 8.28
C PRO A 64 -6.28 -9.21 7.46
N GLU A 65 -6.65 -10.43 7.85
CA GLU A 65 -7.76 -11.19 7.26
C GLU A 65 -9.08 -10.88 7.99
N ILE A 66 -9.62 -9.67 7.83
CA ILE A 66 -10.89 -9.29 8.49
C ILE A 66 -12.10 -9.65 7.63
N GLY A 67 -12.38 -10.95 7.44
CA GLY A 67 -13.66 -11.39 6.88
C GLY A 67 -13.63 -12.79 6.25
N ALA A 68 -14.13 -13.76 7.03
CA ALA A 68 -14.47 -15.14 6.70
C ALA A 68 -13.47 -15.91 5.81
N SER A 69 -12.70 -16.82 6.43
CA SER A 69 -12.26 -18.02 5.74
C SER A 69 -13.47 -18.62 5.01
N TYR A 70 -13.42 -18.71 3.69
CA TYR A 70 -14.44 -19.40 2.92
C TYR A 70 -14.55 -20.84 3.44
N THR A 71 -15.62 -21.17 4.16
CA THR A 71 -15.84 -22.49 4.79
C THR A 71 -16.49 -23.50 3.85
N GLY A 72 -16.36 -23.33 2.53
CA GLY A 72 -16.68 -24.42 1.59
C GLY A 72 -18.15 -24.67 1.29
N LEU A 73 -19.03 -23.65 1.32
CA LEU A 73 -20.37 -23.80 0.77
C LEU A 73 -20.33 -23.68 -0.77
N PRO A 74 -20.86 -24.67 -1.52
CA PRO A 74 -20.81 -24.63 -2.97
C PRO A 74 -21.69 -23.50 -3.52
N ALA A 75 -21.23 -22.87 -4.60
CA ALA A 75 -22.04 -21.93 -5.38
C ALA A 75 -23.09 -22.71 -6.19
N ALA A 76 -24.16 -23.18 -5.54
CA ALA A 76 -25.33 -23.70 -6.24
C ALA A 76 -26.21 -22.52 -6.66
N GLY A 77 -26.08 -22.10 -7.92
CA GLY A 77 -27.05 -21.24 -8.59
C GLY A 77 -28.17 -22.06 -9.26
N PRO A 78 -29.36 -21.47 -9.48
CA PRO A 78 -30.41 -22.09 -10.30
C PRO A 78 -30.09 -22.05 -11.80
#